data_AF-A0A2C6KFV5-F1
#
_entry.id   AF-A0A2C6KFV5-F1
#
_cell.length_a   1.000
_cell.length_b   1.000
_cell.length_c   1.000
_cell.angle_alpha   90.00
_cell.angle_beta   90.00
_cell.angle_gamma   90.00
#
_symmetry.space_group_name_H-M   'P 1'
#
loop_
_entity.id
_entity.type
_entity.pdbx_description
1 polymer ?
#
loop_
_entity_poly.entity_id
_entity_poly.type
_entity_poly.pdbx_seq_one_letter_code
_entity_poly.pdbx_strand_id
1 'polypeptide(L)'
;MQIDLIRTETAGTGSNAVTDSETLTKFEIMDGAPIRSECVPVRLYLSGFDFTPTYKNVQNKFSVRYFLNLVLIDEEDRRYFKKQEITMWRKKIG
;
A
#
# COMPACT_ATOMS: atom_id res chain seq x y z
N MET A 1 -4.41 2.50 15.11
CA MET A 1 -4.19 1.46 14.05
C MET A 1 -4.58 2.04 12.70
N GLN A 2 -3.76 1.84 11.66
CA GLN A 2 -4.06 2.34 10.31
C GLN A 2 -3.63 1.38 9.19
N ILE A 3 -4.24 1.52 8.01
CA ILE A 3 -3.79 0.88 6.76
C ILE A 3 -3.32 1.97 5.80
N ASP A 4 -2.08 1.87 5.38
CA ASP A 4 -1.52 2.72 4.34
C ASP A 4 -1.58 2.00 3.00
N LEU A 5 -1.95 2.72 1.95
CA LEU A 5 -1.80 2.26 0.58
C LEU A 5 -0.56 2.90 -0.03
N ILE A 6 0.41 2.07 -0.39
CA ILE A 6 1.73 2.51 -0.84
C ILE A 6 1.91 2.12 -2.30
N ARG A 7 2.33 3.08 -3.12
CA ARG A 7 2.83 2.87 -4.48
C ARG A 7 4.34 2.83 -4.44
N THR A 8 4.94 1.81 -5.05
CA THR A 8 6.37 1.73 -5.25
C THR A 8 6.65 1.70 -6.74
N GLU A 9 7.40 2.68 -7.21
CA GLU A 9 7.91 2.76 -8.58
C GLU A 9 9.38 2.38 -8.59
N THR A 10 9.76 1.42 -9.41
CA THR A 10 11.17 1.05 -9.62
C THR A 10 11.51 1.29 -11.08
N ALA A 11 12.45 2.18 -11.36
CA ALA A 11 12.90 2.53 -12.71
C ALA A 11 14.39 2.20 -12.90
N GLY A 12 14.76 1.72 -14.09
CA GLY A 12 16.11 1.27 -14.41
C GLY A 12 16.32 -0.24 -14.28
N THR A 13 17.52 -0.68 -14.62
CA THR A 13 17.92 -2.09 -14.66
C THR A 13 19.16 -2.35 -13.83
N GLY A 14 19.23 -3.52 -13.19
CA GLY A 14 20.41 -3.96 -12.46
C GLY A 14 20.76 -3.04 -11.29
N SER A 15 22.05 -2.76 -11.11
CA SER A 15 22.55 -1.93 -10.01
C SER A 15 22.13 -0.46 -10.07
N ASN A 16 21.70 0.03 -11.23
CA ASN A 16 21.31 1.42 -11.44
C ASN A 16 19.80 1.65 -11.24
N ALA A 17 19.07 0.62 -10.77
CA ALA A 17 17.63 0.75 -10.53
C ALA A 17 17.37 1.68 -9.35
N VAL A 18 16.52 2.68 -9.56
CA VAL A 18 16.04 3.61 -8.55
C VAL A 18 14.65 3.17 -8.12
N THR A 19 14.39 3.12 -6.82
CA THR A 19 13.08 2.81 -6.27
C THR A 19 12.55 4.00 -5.49
N ASP A 20 11.39 4.51 -5.89
CA ASP A 20 10.63 5.52 -5.17
C ASP A 20 9.40 4.89 -4.52
N SER A 21 9.02 5.37 -3.34
CA SER A 21 7.87 4.86 -2.59
C SER A 21 7.04 6.00 -2.03
N GLU A 22 5.77 6.01 -2.41
CA GLU A 22 4.82 7.05 -2.08
C GLU A 22 3.64 6.46 -1.31
N THR A 23 3.24 7.12 -0.22
CA THR A 23 2.01 6.77 0.51
C THR A 23 0.84 7.53 -0.11
N LEU A 24 -0.01 6.82 -0.85
CA LEU A 24 -1.14 7.42 -1.58
C LEU A 24 -2.29 7.77 -0.65
N THR A 25 -2.53 6.95 0.38
CA THR A 25 -3.51 7.25 1.41
C THR A 25 -3.17 6.56 2.72
N LYS A 26 -3.62 7.16 3.81
CA LYS A 26 -3.57 6.62 5.17
C LYS A 26 -5.00 6.50 5.67
N PHE A 27 -5.44 5.27 5.88
CA PHE A 27 -6.77 4.99 6.38
C PHE A 27 -6.68 4.62 7.86
N GLU A 28 -7.03 5.57 8.72
CA GLU A 28 -7.13 5.35 10.16
C GLU A 28 -8.29 4.41 10.45
N ILE A 29 -8.03 3.32 11.18
CA ILE A 29 -9.04 2.30 11.49
C ILE A 29 -9.62 2.51 12.88
N MET A 30 -8.76 2.75 13.87
CA MET A 30 -9.12 2.82 15.27
C MET A 30 -8.15 3.73 16.01
N ASP A 31 -8.70 4.52 16.93
CA ASP A 31 -7.98 5.18 18.01
C ASP A 31 -8.18 4.37 19.31
N GLY A 32 -7.08 4.01 19.98
CA GLY A 32 -7.09 3.15 21.17
C GLY A 32 -6.69 1.69 20.96
N ALA A 33 -6.69 0.93 22.06
CA ALA A 33 -6.26 -0.46 22.12
C ALA A 33 -7.43 -1.42 21.86
N PRO A 34 -7.30 -2.36 20.88
CA PRO A 34 -8.36 -3.33 20.62
C PRO A 34 -8.46 -4.36 21.75
N ILE A 35 -9.67 -4.86 21.99
CA ILE A 35 -9.89 -5.94 22.95
C ILE A 35 -9.64 -7.29 22.26
N ARG A 36 -9.18 -8.30 23.00
CA ARG A 36 -9.02 -9.65 22.46
C ARG A 36 -10.34 -10.12 21.84
N SER A 37 -10.26 -10.63 20.61
CA SER A 37 -11.39 -11.11 19.80
C SER A 37 -12.34 -10.04 19.28
N GLU A 38 -11.99 -8.76 19.37
CA GLU A 38 -12.69 -7.71 18.66
C GLU A 38 -12.46 -7.79 17.14
N CYS A 39 -13.50 -7.50 16.35
CA CYS A 39 -13.43 -7.49 14.90
C CYS A 39 -13.87 -6.13 14.38
N VAL A 40 -12.95 -5.38 13.77
CA VAL A 40 -13.25 -4.09 13.16
C VAL A 40 -13.46 -4.26 11.65
N PRO A 41 -14.65 -3.96 11.12
CA PRO A 41 -14.87 -4.02 9.69
C PRO A 41 -14.14 -2.87 8.98
N VAL A 42 -13.42 -3.18 7.89
CA VAL A 42 -12.68 -2.20 7.10
C VAL A 42 -13.25 -2.13 5.69
N ARG A 43 -13.49 -0.91 5.19
CA ARG A 43 -13.89 -0.67 3.79
C ARG A 43 -13.11 0.51 3.22
N LEU A 44 -12.20 0.22 2.29
CA LEU A 44 -11.42 1.21 1.56
C LEU A 44 -11.94 1.37 0.14
N TYR A 45 -12.49 2.54 -0.19
CA TYR A 45 -12.95 2.85 -1.55
C TYR A 45 -11.79 3.36 -2.41
N LEU A 46 -11.55 2.70 -3.54
CA LEU A 46 -10.43 3.02 -4.43
C LEU A 46 -10.75 4.13 -5.46
N SER A 47 -12.02 4.50 -5.63
CA SER A 47 -12.44 5.45 -6.66
C SER A 47 -12.01 6.90 -6.42
N GLY A 48 -11.60 7.24 -5.19
CA GLY A 48 -11.22 8.61 -4.81
C GLY A 48 -9.76 8.96 -5.05
N PHE A 49 -8.96 8.05 -5.61
CA PHE A 49 -7.53 8.24 -5.83
C PHE A 49 -7.14 7.93 -7.26
N ASP A 50 -6.16 8.66 -7.77
CA ASP A 50 -5.59 8.42 -9.10
C ASP A 50 -4.65 7.22 -9.09
N PHE A 51 -5.23 6.04 -9.34
CA PHE A 51 -4.49 4.80 -9.52
C PHE A 51 -4.16 4.52 -10.99
N THR A 52 -3.02 3.85 -11.17
CA THR A 52 -2.70 3.12 -12.39
C THR A 52 -2.84 1.61 -12.11
N PRO A 53 -2.95 0.77 -13.15
CA PRO A 53 -2.75 -0.66 -12.98
C PRO A 53 -1.37 -0.98 -12.43
N THR A 54 -1.23 -2.17 -11.84
CA THR A 54 0.10 -2.71 -11.53
C THR A 54 0.84 -2.97 -12.84
N TYR A 55 2.03 -2.37 -12.97
CA TYR A 55 2.91 -2.54 -14.11
C TYR A 55 4.09 -3.41 -13.70
N LYS A 56 4.15 -4.63 -14.20
CA LYS A 56 5.23 -5.56 -13.89
C LYS A 56 6.25 -5.57 -15.01
N ASN A 57 7.46 -5.11 -14.72
CA ASN A 57 8.63 -5.21 -15.60
C ASN A 57 8.36 -4.73 -17.04
N VAL A 58 7.81 -3.52 -17.19
CA VAL A 58 7.44 -2.97 -18.49
C VAL A 58 8.71 -2.69 -19.30
N GLN A 59 8.88 -3.46 -20.38
CA GLN A 59 10.05 -3.41 -21.28
C GLN A 59 11.41 -3.52 -20.55
N ASN A 60 11.46 -4.18 -19.40
CA ASN A 60 12.64 -4.18 -18.52
C ASN A 60 13.10 -2.77 -18.09
N LYS A 61 12.24 -1.76 -18.17
CA LYS A 61 12.60 -0.37 -17.83
C LYS A 61 12.07 0.05 -16.47
N PHE A 62 10.85 -0.35 -16.13
CA PHE A 62 10.26 0.04 -14.86
C PHE A 62 9.19 -0.94 -14.37
N SER A 63 8.83 -0.82 -13.10
CA SER A 63 7.68 -1.48 -12.47
C SER A 63 6.95 -0.52 -11.54
N VAL A 64 5.62 -0.62 -11.50
CA VAL A 64 4.76 0.08 -10.54
C VAL A 64 3.98 -0.97 -9.76
N ARG A 65 4.20 -1.02 -8.45
CA ARG A 65 3.58 -1.99 -7.53
C ARG A 65 2.81 -1.28 -6.43
N TYR A 66 1.78 -1.95 -5.93
CA TYR A 66 0.89 -1.43 -4.90
C TYR A 66 0.92 -2.35 -3.68
N PHE A 67 0.90 -1.76 -2.49
CA PHE A 67 0.97 -2.50 -1.24
C PHE A 67 -0.01 -1.95 -0.22
N LEU A 68 -0.69 -2.85 0.49
CA LEU A 68 -1.34 -2.52 1.74
C LEU A 68 -0.32 -2.69 2.86
N ASN A 69 -0.15 -1.66 3.67
CA ASN A 69 0.74 -1.66 4.81
C ASN A 69 -0.08 -1.42 6.08
N LEU A 70 -0.28 -2.47 6.86
CA LEU A 70 -0.90 -2.36 8.18
C LEU A 70 0.14 -1.81 9.16
N VAL A 71 -0.21 -0.72 9.82
CA VAL A 71 0.62 -0.06 10.83
C VAL A 71 -0.09 -0.11 12.18
N LEU A 72 0.62 -0.65 13.16
CA LEU A 72 0.21 -0.68 14.57
C LEU A 72 1.22 0.15 15.37
N ILE A 73 0.70 0.96 16.29
CA ILE A 73 1.47 1.73 17.25
C ILE A 73 0.95 1.31 18.62
N ASP A 74 1.86 0.99 19.54
CA ASP A 74 1.50 0.67 20.91
C ASP A 74 1.69 1.87 21.86
N GLU A 75 1.41 1.66 23.15
CA GLU A 75 1.50 2.70 24.18
C GLU A 75 2.93 3.19 24.45
N GLU A 76 3.95 2.42 24.04
CA GLU A 76 5.37 2.78 24.16
C GLU A 76 5.90 3.46 22.88
N ASP A 77 5.02 3.88 21.96
CA ASP A 77 5.33 4.42 20.63
C ASP A 77 6.16 3.47 19.74
N ARG A 78 6.11 2.15 20.02
CA ARG A 78 6.72 1.13 19.15
C ARG A 78 5.83 0.89 17.95
N ARG A 79 6.45 0.84 16.77
CA ARG A 79 5.74 0.69 15.49
C ARG A 79 5.93 -0.71 14.91
N TYR A 80 4.82 -1.35 14.58
CA TYR A 80 4.79 -2.66 13.93
C TYR A 80 4.17 -2.54 12.55
N PHE A 81 4.79 -3.21 11.57
CA PHE A 81 4.42 -3.09 10.17
C PHE A 81 4.16 -4.46 9.56
N LYS A 82 3.09 -4.59 8.78
CA LYS A 82 2.87 -5.73 7.90
C LYS A 82 2.47 -5.24 6.51
N LYS A 83 3.36 -5.46 5.55
CA LYS A 83 3.18 -5.06 4.15
C LYS A 83 2.78 -6.27 3.30
N GLN A 84 1.76 -6.12 2.47
CA GLN A 84 1.27 -7.13 1.54
C GLN A 84 1.08 -6.50 0.15
N GLU A 85 1.64 -7.13 -0.88
CA GLU A 85 1.46 -6.69 -2.27
C GLU A 85 0.02 -6.97 -2.74
N ILE A 86 -0.57 -6.01 -3.45
CA ILE A 86 -1.86 -6.14 -4.12
C ILE A 86 -1.71 -5.86 -5.61
N THR A 87 -2.50 -6.54 -6.43
CA THR A 87 -2.51 -6.34 -7.89
C THR A 87 -3.69 -5.48 -8.29
N MET A 88 -3.40 -4.30 -8.87
CA MET A 88 -4.38 -3.37 -9.39
C MET A 88 -4.55 -3.60 -10.89
N TRP A 89 -5.79 -3.60 -11.38
CA TRP A 89 -6.10 -3.79 -12.81
C TRP A 89 -7.22 -2.88 -13.25
N ARG A 90 -7.21 -2.49 -14.53
CA ARG A 90 -8.27 -1.68 -15.12
C ARG A 90 -9.38 -2.58 -15.64
N LYS A 91 -10.62 -2.38 -15.18
CA LYS A 91 -11.75 -3.26 -15.54
C LYS A 91 -12.18 -3.18 -17.00
N LYS A 92 -12.17 -1.98 -17.58
CA LYS A 92 -12.47 -1.75 -18.98
C LYS A 92 -11.27 -1.10 -19.64
N ILE A 93 -10.79 -1.69 -20.72
CA ILE A 93 -9.86 -1.02 -21.62
C ILE A 93 -10.68 0.07 -22.32
N GLY A 94 -10.20 1.31 -22.28
CA GLY A 94 -10.80 2.43 -23.00
C GLY A 94 -10.72 2.22 -24.51
#